data_AF-A0A848FQ02-F1
#
_entry.id   AF-A0A848FQ02-F1
#
_cell.length_a   1.000
_cell.length_b   1.000
_cell.length_c   1.000
_cell.angle_alpha   90.00
_cell.angle_beta   90.00
_cell.angle_gamma   90.00
#
_symmetry.space_group_name_H-M   'P 1'
#
loop_
_entity.id
_entity.type
_entity.pdbx_description
1 polymer ?
#
loop_
_entity_poly.entity_id
_entity_poly.type
_entity_poly.pdbx_seq_one_letter_code
_entity_poly.pdbx_strand_id
1 'polypeptide(L)'
;MDCYNCGTTLNRKTRSAEHILPNSIGGKRKAFNLLCKACNEQFGRTIDNELASKLARFYSLLNAGTPTSENAAAAFRKDGNKAAHARFISDVKLSHSFSGSPGYFRAIAKICLNYYLTKGYSRQYIDAVRSFIRGENDALVHYYYAPETGLVYQPAEKEVSHVVHLHGSKESGLLYAYIELYNMQNLICIFTSDYNGDNIDVTYCWDVISGEELVRKLSIGLTREQLLQPKQSSAAMEKQLFPRFERILKLINNH
;
A
#
# COMPACT_ATOMS: atom_id res chain seq x y z
N MET A 1 -8.86 4.30 -23.58
CA MET A 1 -8.40 3.79 -22.27
C MET A 1 -9.45 4.18 -21.26
N ASP A 2 -9.90 3.24 -20.44
CA ASP A 2 -11.11 3.41 -19.63
C ASP A 2 -10.80 3.33 -18.14
N CYS A 3 -11.63 3.98 -17.33
CA CYS A 3 -11.58 3.92 -15.87
C CYS A 3 -11.60 2.45 -15.42
N TYR A 4 -10.60 1.98 -14.68
CA TYR A 4 -10.58 0.59 -14.24
C TYR A 4 -11.71 0.25 -13.28
N ASN A 5 -12.28 1.26 -12.61
CA ASN A 5 -13.38 1.04 -11.70
C ASN A 5 -14.72 0.91 -12.44
N CYS A 6 -15.12 1.91 -13.23
CA CYS A 6 -16.46 2.02 -13.80
C CYS A 6 -16.55 1.85 -15.32
N GLY A 7 -15.44 1.67 -16.03
CA GLY A 7 -15.43 1.54 -17.49
C GLY A 7 -15.67 2.84 -18.27
N THR A 8 -15.87 3.98 -17.60
CA THR A 8 -16.00 5.28 -18.29
C THR A 8 -14.73 5.62 -19.09
N THR A 9 -14.89 6.01 -20.35
CA THR A 9 -13.77 6.44 -21.20
C THR A 9 -13.04 7.65 -20.62
N LEU A 10 -11.71 7.54 -20.54
CA LEU A 10 -10.84 8.59 -20.02
C LEU A 10 -10.42 9.53 -21.15
N ASN A 11 -10.79 10.80 -20.99
CA ASN A 11 -10.43 11.91 -21.88
C ASN A 11 -10.06 13.14 -21.04
N ARG A 12 -9.77 14.27 -21.70
CA ARG A 12 -9.36 15.52 -21.01
C ARG A 12 -10.36 16.01 -19.95
N LYS A 13 -11.66 15.70 -20.08
CA LYS A 13 -12.72 16.12 -19.16
C LYS A 13 -12.97 15.10 -18.04
N THR A 14 -12.82 13.81 -18.31
CA THR A 14 -13.21 12.72 -17.39
C THR A 14 -12.04 12.17 -16.59
N ARG A 15 -10.81 12.27 -17.09
CA ARG A 15 -9.63 11.70 -16.43
C ARG A 15 -9.26 12.44 -15.14
N SER A 16 -8.70 11.70 -14.18
CA SER A 16 -8.18 12.25 -12.93
C SER A 16 -6.68 12.01 -12.78
N ALA A 17 -6.00 12.89 -12.05
CA ALA A 17 -4.64 12.66 -11.60
C ALA A 17 -4.68 11.78 -10.33
N GLU A 18 -4.40 10.50 -10.50
CA GLU A 18 -4.37 9.51 -9.42
C GLU A 18 -2.97 9.39 -8.85
N HIS A 19 -2.81 9.40 -7.53
CA HIS A 19 -1.51 9.07 -6.93
C HIS A 19 -1.36 7.56 -6.82
N ILE A 20 -0.15 7.04 -7.09
CA ILE A 20 0.12 5.60 -6.91
C ILE A 20 0.13 5.26 -5.43
N LEU A 21 0.99 5.95 -4.68
CA LEU A 21 0.94 6.04 -3.23
C LEU A 21 0.23 7.35 -2.86
N PRO A 22 -0.79 7.36 -1.98
CA PRO A 22 -1.47 8.59 -1.61
C PRO A 22 -0.51 9.65 -1.05
N ASN A 23 -0.71 10.91 -1.45
CA ASN A 23 0.11 12.02 -0.93
C ASN A 23 -0.07 12.23 0.58
N SER A 24 -1.20 11.79 1.16
CA SER A 24 -1.42 11.80 2.61
C SER A 24 -0.41 10.95 3.38
N ILE A 25 0.18 9.94 2.74
CA ILE A 25 1.23 9.09 3.33
C ILE A 25 2.62 9.38 2.74
N GLY A 26 2.79 10.48 2.01
CA GLY A 26 4.07 10.92 1.45
C GLY A 26 4.35 10.49 0.01
N GLY A 27 3.40 9.86 -0.69
CA GLY A 27 3.57 9.52 -2.10
C GLY A 27 3.51 10.74 -3.04
N LYS A 28 4.35 10.75 -4.09
CA LYS A 28 4.43 11.87 -5.05
C LYS A 28 4.07 11.50 -6.49
N ARG A 29 4.23 10.24 -6.87
CA ARG A 29 4.01 9.77 -8.24
C ARG A 29 2.53 9.77 -8.60
N LYS A 30 2.19 10.40 -9.72
CA LYS A 30 0.82 10.47 -10.28
C LYS A 30 0.70 9.74 -11.62
N ALA A 31 -0.50 9.30 -11.95
CA ALA A 31 -0.89 8.77 -13.24
C ALA A 31 -2.26 9.30 -13.67
N PHE A 32 -2.47 9.51 -14.98
CA PHE A 32 -3.66 10.18 -15.51
C PHE A 32 -4.66 9.27 -16.20
N ASN A 33 -4.32 7.99 -16.43
CA ASN A 33 -5.13 7.07 -17.24
C ASN A 33 -5.61 5.84 -16.44
N LEU A 34 -5.88 6.03 -15.15
CA LEU A 34 -6.32 4.96 -14.24
C LEU A 34 -7.80 5.08 -13.89
N LEU A 35 -8.19 6.23 -13.34
CA LEU A 35 -9.53 6.50 -12.83
C LEU A 35 -10.13 7.75 -13.49
N CYS A 36 -11.46 7.74 -13.62
CA CYS A 36 -12.20 8.96 -13.88
C CYS A 36 -12.29 9.80 -12.60
N LYS A 37 -12.59 11.09 -12.75
CA LYS A 37 -12.73 12.04 -11.63
C LYS A 37 -13.71 11.56 -10.57
N ALA A 38 -14.88 11.06 -10.98
CA ALA A 38 -15.92 10.59 -10.06
C ALA A 38 -15.45 9.41 -9.19
N CYS A 39 -14.81 8.39 -9.79
CA CYS A 39 -14.30 7.24 -9.04
C CYS A 39 -13.13 7.60 -8.14
N ASN A 40 -12.20 8.45 -8.61
CA ASN A 40 -11.09 8.91 -7.77
C ASN A 40 -11.62 9.67 -6.54
N GLU A 41 -12.54 10.63 -6.72
CA GLU A 41 -13.15 11.35 -5.61
C GLU A 41 -13.95 10.44 -4.66
N GLN A 42 -14.65 9.43 -5.18
CA GLN A 42 -15.37 8.45 -4.37
C GLN A 42 -14.42 7.63 -3.50
N PHE A 43 -13.33 7.11 -4.06
CA PHE A 43 -12.31 6.40 -3.28
C PHE A 43 -11.61 7.32 -2.27
N GLY A 44 -11.38 8.58 -2.66
CA GLY A 44 -10.87 9.64 -1.80
C GLY A 44 -11.70 9.86 -0.54
N ARG A 45 -13.03 9.82 -0.67
CA ARG A 45 -13.98 9.98 0.46
C ARG A 45 -14.21 8.70 1.27
N THR A 46 -13.82 7.54 0.75
CA THR A 46 -14.09 6.23 1.36
C THR A 46 -12.78 5.54 1.77
N ILE A 47 -12.28 4.61 0.96
CA ILE A 47 -11.15 3.75 1.30
C ILE A 47 -9.84 4.51 1.50
N ASP A 48 -9.55 5.54 0.70
CA ASP A 48 -8.32 6.33 0.83
C ASP A 48 -8.33 7.14 2.14
N ASN A 49 -9.51 7.60 2.58
CA ASN A 49 -9.67 8.30 3.85
C ASN A 49 -9.43 7.37 5.05
N GLU A 50 -9.88 6.11 4.98
CA GLU A 50 -9.59 5.10 6.00
C GLU A 50 -8.08 4.85 6.13
N LEU A 51 -7.37 4.69 5.00
CA LEU A 51 -5.91 4.60 4.97
C LEU A 51 -5.25 5.84 5.60
N ALA A 52 -5.66 7.03 5.17
CA ALA A 52 -5.10 8.29 5.65
C ALA A 52 -5.32 8.48 7.15
N SER A 53 -6.49 8.13 7.69
CA SER A 53 -6.83 8.25 9.11
C SER A 53 -5.85 7.50 10.02
N LYS A 54 -5.31 6.36 9.54
CA LYS A 54 -4.37 5.53 10.29
C LYS A 54 -2.92 5.96 10.05
N LEU A 55 -2.58 6.24 8.79
CA LEU A 55 -1.19 6.28 8.33
C LEU A 55 -0.60 7.67 8.10
N ALA A 56 -1.42 8.69 7.86
CA ALA A 56 -0.90 9.99 7.41
C ALA A 56 -0.14 10.78 8.49
N ARG A 57 -0.45 10.52 9.77
CA ARG A 57 0.28 11.15 10.87
C ARG A 57 1.71 10.63 11.01
N PHE A 58 2.02 9.41 10.58
CA PHE A 58 3.42 8.96 10.50
C PHE A 58 4.22 9.86 9.55
N TYR A 59 3.72 10.11 8.34
CA TYR A 59 4.37 11.01 7.39
C TYR A 59 4.60 12.41 7.98
N SER A 60 3.58 12.95 8.65
CA SER A 60 3.68 14.29 9.27
C SER A 60 4.72 14.35 10.39
N LEU A 61 4.80 13.31 11.23
CA LEU A 61 5.75 13.24 12.35
C LEU A 61 7.18 12.99 11.85
N LEU A 62 7.37 12.09 10.89
CA LEU A 62 8.67 11.79 10.28
C LEU A 62 9.29 12.99 9.54
N ASN A 63 8.47 13.93 9.11
CA ASN A 63 8.87 15.11 8.33
C ASN A 63 8.64 16.43 9.08
N ALA A 64 8.44 16.39 10.40
CA ALA A 64 8.26 17.58 11.21
C ALA A 64 9.43 18.55 11.02
N GLY A 65 9.13 19.82 10.74
CA GLY A 65 10.16 20.85 10.48
C GLY A 65 10.59 21.00 9.01
N THR A 66 10.06 20.20 8.07
CA THR A 66 10.26 20.41 6.63
C THR A 66 9.20 21.35 6.04
N PRO A 67 9.48 22.14 4.99
CA PRO A 67 8.47 22.99 4.31
C PRO A 67 7.27 22.20 3.78
N THR A 68 7.50 20.94 3.40
CA THR A 68 6.48 19.97 2.98
C THR A 68 5.44 19.64 4.06
N SER A 69 5.81 19.80 5.35
CA SER A 69 4.95 19.47 6.48
C SER A 69 3.83 20.51 6.70
N GLU A 70 3.96 21.75 6.24
CA GLU A 70 2.95 22.79 6.47
C GLU A 70 1.63 22.50 5.72
N ASN A 71 1.71 21.95 4.50
CA ASN A 71 0.55 21.57 3.71
C ASN A 71 -0.09 20.24 4.16
N ALA A 72 0.72 19.27 4.58
CA ALA A 72 0.22 18.02 5.15
C ALA A 72 -0.43 18.28 6.53
N ALA A 73 0.23 19.05 7.40
CA ALA A 73 -0.30 19.44 8.71
C ALA A 73 -1.60 20.25 8.60
N ALA A 74 -1.74 21.14 7.61
CA ALA A 74 -2.97 21.89 7.38
C ALA A 74 -4.20 21.00 7.11
N ALA A 75 -4.02 19.85 6.44
CA ALA A 75 -5.09 18.88 6.21
C ALA A 75 -5.49 18.10 7.48
N PHE A 76 -4.60 17.99 8.47
CA PHE A 76 -4.80 17.26 9.73
C PHE A 76 -5.12 18.14 10.94
N ARG A 77 -5.10 19.48 10.79
CA ARG A 77 -5.42 20.46 11.85
C ARG A 77 -6.87 20.43 12.35
N LYS A 78 -7.76 19.57 11.83
CA LYS A 78 -9.04 19.30 12.50
C LYS A 78 -8.79 18.34 13.66
N ASP A 79 -8.92 18.85 14.89
CA ASP A 79 -8.63 18.21 16.18
C ASP A 79 -9.11 16.75 16.34
N GLY A 80 -10.11 16.31 15.58
CA GLY A 80 -10.63 14.94 15.59
C GLY A 80 -9.62 13.84 15.19
N ASN A 81 -8.60 14.15 14.37
CA ASN A 81 -7.68 13.12 13.87
C ASN A 81 -6.48 12.86 14.79
N LYS A 82 -6.15 13.80 15.70
CA LYS A 82 -5.06 13.62 16.67
C LYS A 82 -5.42 12.55 17.70
N ALA A 83 -6.65 12.59 18.20
CA ALA A 83 -7.19 11.59 19.11
C ALA A 83 -7.35 10.22 18.45
N ALA A 84 -7.83 10.17 17.19
CA ALA A 84 -7.96 8.93 16.43
C ALA A 84 -6.61 8.22 16.21
N HIS A 85 -5.57 8.97 15.84
CA HIS A 85 -4.23 8.39 15.71
C HIS A 85 -3.63 7.99 17.07
N ALA A 86 -3.80 8.79 18.12
CA ALA A 86 -3.32 8.42 19.46
C ALA A 86 -3.99 7.13 19.95
N ARG A 87 -5.31 7.01 19.73
CA ARG A 87 -6.07 5.79 19.97
C ARG A 87 -5.56 4.63 19.13
N PHE A 88 -5.34 4.83 17.83
CA PHE A 88 -4.77 3.79 16.96
C PHE A 88 -3.42 3.27 17.47
N ILE A 89 -2.49 4.17 17.81
CA ILE A 89 -1.19 3.80 18.38
C ILE A 89 -1.35 3.06 19.71
N SER A 90 -2.28 3.50 20.56
CA SER A 90 -2.60 2.85 21.83
C SER A 90 -3.16 1.44 21.60
N ASP A 91 -4.09 1.28 20.66
CA ASP A 91 -4.72 0.01 20.33
C ASP A 91 -3.70 -0.97 19.76
N VAL A 92 -2.81 -0.53 18.86
CA VAL A 92 -1.71 -1.34 18.32
C VAL A 92 -0.74 -1.76 19.42
N LYS A 93 -0.40 -0.87 20.36
CA LYS A 93 0.46 -1.21 21.51
C LYS A 93 -0.21 -2.20 22.48
N LEU A 94 -1.51 -2.06 22.72
CA LEU A 94 -2.24 -2.92 23.65
C LEU A 94 -2.46 -4.33 23.07
N SER A 95 -2.81 -4.40 21.78
CA SER A 95 -3.14 -5.66 21.11
C SER A 95 -1.93 -6.34 20.45
N HIS A 96 -0.82 -5.62 20.28
CA HIS A 96 0.27 -5.99 19.37
C HIS A 96 -0.21 -6.33 17.94
N SER A 97 -1.36 -5.80 17.53
CA SER A 97 -2.01 -6.09 16.25
C SER A 97 -2.19 -4.82 15.42
N PHE A 98 -1.99 -4.94 14.12
CA PHE A 98 -2.35 -3.91 13.15
C PHE A 98 -3.79 -4.17 12.67
N SER A 99 -4.78 -3.78 13.46
CA SER A 99 -6.18 -3.93 13.05
C SER A 99 -6.53 -2.91 11.95
N GLY A 100 -6.76 -3.42 10.74
CA GLY A 100 -7.25 -2.67 9.59
C GLY A 100 -8.76 -2.86 9.43
N SER A 101 -9.48 -1.79 9.10
CA SER A 101 -10.85 -1.90 8.59
C SER A 101 -10.84 -2.47 7.16
N PRO A 102 -11.95 -3.04 6.65
CA PRO A 102 -12.00 -3.50 5.27
C PRO A 102 -11.57 -2.43 4.25
N GLY A 103 -11.98 -1.16 4.43
CA GLY A 103 -11.59 -0.08 3.53
C GLY A 103 -10.10 0.27 3.56
N TYR A 104 -9.44 0.09 4.71
CA TYR A 104 -7.97 0.21 4.82
C TYR A 104 -7.26 -0.77 3.86
N PHE A 105 -7.66 -2.04 3.86
CA PHE A 105 -7.06 -3.04 2.96
C PHE A 105 -7.45 -2.83 1.50
N ARG A 106 -8.67 -2.35 1.23
CA ARG A 106 -9.11 -1.98 -0.13
C ARG A 106 -8.25 -0.83 -0.70
N ALA A 107 -7.87 0.15 0.12
CA ALA A 107 -6.98 1.23 -0.30
C ALA A 107 -5.55 0.73 -0.59
N ILE A 108 -5.05 -0.22 0.20
CA ILE A 108 -3.76 -0.88 -0.06
C ILE A 108 -3.80 -1.65 -1.39
N ALA A 109 -4.85 -2.43 -1.63
CA ALA A 109 -5.04 -3.14 -2.89
C ALA A 109 -5.13 -2.17 -4.09
N LYS A 110 -5.76 -1.01 -3.90
CA LYS A 110 -5.80 0.08 -4.90
C LYS A 110 -4.40 0.60 -5.24
N ILE A 111 -3.50 0.77 -4.26
CA ILE A 111 -2.09 1.15 -4.52
C ILE A 111 -1.42 0.12 -5.43
N CYS A 112 -1.56 -1.17 -5.12
CA CYS A 112 -0.99 -2.27 -5.91
C CYS A 112 -1.53 -2.25 -7.36
N LEU A 113 -2.86 -2.14 -7.51
CA LEU A 113 -3.52 -2.09 -8.82
C LEU A 113 -3.10 -0.87 -9.63
N ASN A 114 -3.02 0.30 -8.98
CA ASN A 114 -2.57 1.53 -9.62
C ASN A 114 -1.16 1.35 -10.17
N TYR A 115 -0.22 0.85 -9.36
CA TYR A 115 1.16 0.63 -9.81
C TYR A 115 1.21 -0.34 -11.00
N TYR A 116 0.54 -1.49 -10.90
CA TYR A 116 0.44 -2.48 -11.98
C TYR A 116 -0.03 -1.84 -13.30
N LEU A 117 -1.13 -1.09 -13.27
CA LEU A 117 -1.67 -0.46 -14.47
C LEU A 117 -0.80 0.67 -15.01
N THR A 118 -0.03 1.38 -14.18
CA THR A 118 0.92 2.39 -14.70
C THR A 118 2.08 1.81 -15.48
N LYS A 119 2.41 0.54 -15.27
CA LYS A 119 3.44 -0.15 -16.04
C LYS A 119 2.94 -0.59 -17.43
N GLY A 120 1.64 -0.42 -17.71
CA GLY A 120 1.03 -0.79 -18.99
C GLY A 120 0.68 -2.26 -19.10
N TYR A 121 0.66 -3.01 -17.99
CA TYR A 121 0.35 -4.43 -18.00
C TYR A 121 -1.14 -4.72 -18.29
N SER A 122 -1.41 -5.96 -18.72
CA SER A 122 -2.73 -6.39 -19.20
C SER A 122 -3.81 -6.33 -18.13
N ARG A 123 -4.99 -5.82 -18.51
CA ARG A 123 -6.14 -5.68 -17.60
C ARG A 123 -6.86 -7.00 -17.34
N GLN A 124 -6.53 -8.07 -18.07
CA GLN A 124 -7.21 -9.37 -17.91
C GLN A 124 -7.01 -10.02 -16.52
N TYR A 125 -6.04 -9.54 -15.75
CA TYR A 125 -5.68 -10.11 -14.45
C TYR A 125 -6.14 -9.30 -13.24
N ILE A 126 -6.93 -8.23 -13.43
CA ILE A 126 -7.20 -7.28 -12.35
C ILE A 126 -8.56 -7.49 -11.68
N ASP A 127 -9.42 -8.35 -12.21
CA ASP A 127 -10.83 -8.39 -11.79
C ASP A 127 -11.00 -8.78 -10.32
N ALA A 128 -10.23 -9.73 -9.80
CA ALA A 128 -10.26 -10.09 -8.38
C ALA A 128 -9.94 -8.88 -7.48
N VAL A 129 -8.83 -8.19 -7.77
CA VAL A 129 -8.38 -7.01 -7.02
C VAL A 129 -9.36 -5.85 -7.16
N ARG A 130 -9.90 -5.63 -8.37
CA ARG A 130 -10.90 -4.60 -8.66
C ARG A 130 -12.19 -4.84 -7.88
N SER A 131 -12.72 -6.06 -7.88
CA SER A 131 -13.93 -6.42 -7.13
C SER A 131 -13.72 -6.25 -5.63
N PHE A 132 -12.55 -6.63 -5.10
CA PHE A 132 -12.20 -6.39 -3.70
C PHE A 132 -12.16 -4.89 -3.37
N ILE A 133 -11.51 -4.05 -4.19
CA ILE A 133 -11.49 -2.59 -4.01
C ILE A 133 -12.92 -2.01 -3.95
N ARG A 134 -13.83 -2.53 -4.79
CA ARG A 134 -15.24 -2.12 -4.82
C ARG A 134 -16.05 -2.65 -3.62
N GLY A 135 -15.51 -3.61 -2.89
CA GLY A 135 -16.21 -4.29 -1.80
C GLY A 135 -17.27 -5.27 -2.27
N GLU A 136 -17.13 -5.79 -3.48
CA GLU A 136 -18.05 -6.74 -4.11
C GLU A 136 -17.68 -8.19 -3.80
N ASN A 137 -16.49 -8.43 -3.24
CA ASN A 137 -16.01 -9.75 -2.90
C ASN A 137 -15.09 -9.68 -1.67
N ASP A 138 -15.21 -10.68 -0.79
CA ASP A 138 -14.32 -10.92 0.36
C ASP A 138 -13.27 -11.99 0.06
N ALA A 139 -13.08 -12.35 -1.22
CA ALA A 139 -12.00 -13.22 -1.65
C ALA A 139 -10.68 -12.77 -1.06
N LEU A 140 -9.86 -13.75 -0.71
CA LEU A 140 -8.59 -13.56 -0.06
C LEU A 140 -7.56 -13.03 -1.06
N VAL A 141 -7.72 -11.76 -1.45
CA VAL A 141 -6.84 -11.07 -2.39
C VAL A 141 -5.66 -10.41 -1.68
N HIS A 142 -5.57 -10.54 -0.36
CA HIS A 142 -4.45 -10.01 0.41
C HIS A 142 -4.23 -10.76 1.72
N TYR A 143 -2.99 -10.77 2.21
CA TYR A 143 -2.63 -11.28 3.53
C TYR A 143 -1.34 -10.61 4.01
N TYR A 144 -1.15 -10.59 5.34
CA TYR A 144 0.10 -10.13 5.95
C TYR A 144 1.27 -11.01 5.55
N TYR A 145 2.39 -10.41 5.17
CA TYR A 145 3.59 -11.16 4.79
C TYR A 145 4.62 -11.15 5.91
N ALA A 146 4.74 -12.23 6.65
CA ALA A 146 5.81 -12.40 7.63
C ALA A 146 6.77 -13.50 7.16
N PRO A 147 7.82 -13.16 6.40
CA PRO A 147 8.83 -14.13 5.97
C PRO A 147 9.53 -14.76 7.19
N GLU A 148 9.76 -16.06 7.14
CA GLU A 148 10.43 -16.80 8.23
C GLU A 148 11.92 -16.42 8.35
N THR A 149 12.53 -16.01 7.24
CA THR A 149 13.96 -15.67 7.12
C THR A 149 14.16 -14.16 6.91
N GLY A 150 14.02 -13.38 7.99
CA GLY A 150 14.45 -11.97 8.03
C GLY A 150 13.64 -11.01 7.15
N LEU A 151 14.19 -9.83 6.87
CA LEU A 151 13.54 -8.83 6.02
C LEU A 151 13.69 -9.17 4.54
N VAL A 152 12.69 -8.83 3.73
CA VAL A 152 12.77 -8.94 2.25
C VAL A 152 13.95 -8.13 1.69
N TYR A 153 14.31 -7.05 2.37
CA TYR A 153 15.51 -6.26 2.15
C TYR A 153 15.87 -5.48 3.42
N GLN A 154 17.12 -5.03 3.55
CA GLN A 154 17.57 -4.23 4.68
C GLN A 154 17.46 -2.73 4.36
N PRO A 155 16.58 -1.95 5.02
CA PRO A 155 16.56 -0.50 4.87
C PRO A 155 17.78 0.12 5.56
N ALA A 156 18.22 1.29 5.09
CA ALA A 156 19.24 2.07 5.80
C ALA A 156 18.71 2.54 7.18
N GLU A 157 19.62 2.88 8.09
CA GLU A 157 19.27 3.17 9.49
C GLU A 157 18.11 4.17 9.64
N LYS A 158 18.20 5.29 8.90
CA LYS A 158 17.20 6.38 8.90
C LYS A 158 16.19 6.31 7.76
N GLU A 159 16.25 5.29 6.90
CA GLU A 159 15.33 5.17 5.77
C GLU A 159 13.92 4.83 6.26
N VAL A 160 12.92 5.51 5.71
CA VAL A 160 11.53 5.09 5.85
C VAL A 160 10.89 5.07 4.47
N SER A 161 10.72 3.88 3.91
CA SER A 161 10.27 3.70 2.54
C SER A 161 8.90 3.06 2.44
N HIS A 162 8.17 3.45 1.40
CA HIS A 162 7.10 2.65 0.82
C HIS A 162 7.66 1.79 -0.31
N VAL A 163 7.25 0.53 -0.40
CA VAL A 163 7.65 -0.39 -1.48
C VAL A 163 6.41 -0.98 -2.12
N VAL A 164 6.38 -1.02 -3.44
CA VAL A 164 5.45 -1.84 -4.22
C VAL A 164 6.27 -2.65 -5.21
N HIS A 165 6.27 -3.96 -5.05
CA HIS A 165 7.00 -4.89 -5.91
C HIS A 165 5.99 -5.80 -6.62
N LEU A 166 6.04 -5.84 -7.95
CA LEU A 166 5.21 -6.70 -8.77
C LEU A 166 6.01 -7.91 -9.19
N HIS A 167 5.45 -9.09 -8.95
CA HIS A 167 6.00 -10.35 -9.38
C HIS A 167 4.96 -11.12 -10.18
N GLY A 168 5.30 -11.46 -11.42
CA GLY A 168 4.50 -12.28 -12.31
C GLY A 168 5.38 -13.36 -12.92
N SER A 169 4.99 -14.63 -12.80
CA SER A 169 5.74 -15.74 -13.38
C SER A 169 4.82 -16.69 -14.12
N LYS A 170 5.09 -16.89 -15.41
CA LYS A 170 4.38 -17.87 -16.23
C LYS A 170 4.60 -19.30 -15.75
N GLU A 171 5.79 -19.56 -15.20
CA GLU A 171 6.17 -20.89 -14.69
C GLU A 171 5.36 -21.27 -13.46
N SER A 172 5.21 -20.35 -12.49
CA SER A 172 4.41 -20.61 -11.29
C SER A 172 2.91 -20.38 -11.51
N GLY A 173 2.55 -19.64 -12.56
CA GLY A 173 1.20 -19.18 -12.85
C GLY A 173 0.75 -18.03 -11.93
N LEU A 174 1.65 -17.37 -11.20
CA LEU A 174 1.27 -16.39 -10.18
C LEU A 174 1.50 -14.97 -10.66
N LEU A 175 0.57 -14.08 -10.32
CA LEU A 175 0.76 -12.64 -10.35
C LEU A 175 0.31 -12.05 -9.02
N TYR A 176 1.24 -11.36 -8.35
CA TYR A 176 0.97 -10.69 -7.09
C TYR A 176 1.80 -9.42 -6.95
N ALA A 177 1.39 -8.57 -6.00
CA ALA A 177 2.16 -7.44 -5.52
C ALA A 177 2.56 -7.68 -4.07
N TYR A 178 3.84 -7.49 -3.75
CA TYR A 178 4.27 -7.20 -2.40
C TYR A 178 4.18 -5.69 -2.17
N ILE A 179 3.57 -5.30 -1.05
CA ILE A 179 3.50 -3.91 -0.65
C ILE A 179 4.02 -3.76 0.78
N GLU A 180 4.80 -2.71 0.99
CA GLU A 180 5.29 -2.28 2.28
C GLU A 180 5.04 -0.79 2.46
N LEU A 181 4.42 -0.37 3.57
CA LEU A 181 4.21 1.03 3.89
C LEU A 181 5.04 1.41 5.12
N TYR A 182 5.86 2.48 4.99
CA TYR A 182 6.80 2.99 5.98
C TYR A 182 7.76 1.95 6.57
N ASN A 183 8.17 0.93 5.81
CA ASN A 183 8.90 -0.22 6.35
C ASN A 183 8.24 -0.93 7.53
N MET A 184 6.94 -0.78 7.69
CA MET A 184 6.18 -1.20 8.86
C MET A 184 5.09 -2.20 8.46
N GLN A 185 4.13 -1.75 7.67
CA GLN A 185 3.01 -2.58 7.24
C GLN A 185 3.38 -3.31 5.96
N ASN A 186 3.37 -4.64 5.94
CA ASN A 186 3.67 -5.39 4.72
C ASN A 186 2.67 -6.52 4.41
N LEU A 187 2.27 -6.58 3.15
CA LEU A 187 1.25 -7.51 2.66
C LEU A 187 1.62 -8.05 1.29
N ILE A 188 1.03 -9.19 0.97
CA ILE A 188 0.85 -9.65 -0.40
C ILE A 188 -0.55 -9.25 -0.86
N CYS A 189 -0.67 -8.80 -2.11
CA CYS A 189 -1.91 -8.60 -2.83
C CYS A 189 -1.91 -9.51 -4.07
N ILE A 190 -2.83 -10.46 -4.14
CA ILE A 190 -2.91 -11.47 -5.19
C ILE A 190 -3.77 -10.93 -6.34
N PHE A 191 -3.22 -10.90 -7.55
CA PHE A 191 -3.97 -10.57 -8.77
C PHE A 191 -4.61 -11.80 -9.37
N THR A 192 -3.82 -12.85 -9.59
CA THR A 192 -4.30 -14.14 -10.12
C THR A 192 -3.34 -15.28 -9.80
N SER A 193 -3.88 -16.49 -9.74
CA SER A 193 -3.14 -17.76 -9.72
C SER A 193 -3.10 -18.46 -11.08
N ASP A 194 -3.63 -17.82 -12.13
CA ASP A 194 -3.68 -18.35 -13.50
C ASP A 194 -2.98 -17.40 -14.48
N TYR A 195 -1.87 -16.80 -14.03
CA TYR A 195 -1.05 -15.90 -14.82
C TYR A 195 -0.35 -16.64 -15.96
N ASN A 196 -0.51 -16.15 -17.19
CA ASN A 196 0.12 -16.73 -18.38
C ASN A 196 0.89 -15.71 -19.23
N GLY A 197 1.07 -14.49 -18.72
CA GLY A 197 1.79 -13.41 -19.40
C GLY A 197 3.30 -13.49 -19.22
N ASP A 198 4.01 -12.50 -19.74
CA ASP A 198 5.47 -12.39 -19.61
C ASP A 198 5.90 -12.22 -18.16
N ASN A 199 7.12 -12.64 -17.82
CA ASN A 199 7.61 -12.49 -16.45
C ASN A 199 7.68 -10.99 -16.06
N ILE A 200 7.18 -10.68 -14.87
CA ILE A 200 7.19 -9.35 -14.27
C ILE A 200 8.05 -9.43 -13.01
N ASP A 201 9.05 -8.55 -12.90
CA ASP A 201 9.86 -8.40 -11.69
C ASP A 201 10.30 -6.94 -11.58
N VAL A 202 9.43 -6.10 -11.00
CA VAL A 202 9.65 -4.65 -10.96
C VAL A 202 9.28 -4.06 -9.60
N THR A 203 10.14 -3.19 -9.08
CA THR A 203 9.99 -2.55 -7.77
C THR A 203 9.86 -1.05 -7.91
N TYR A 204 8.91 -0.46 -7.20
CA TYR A 204 8.87 0.96 -6.88
C TYR A 204 9.15 1.12 -5.40
N CYS A 205 10.26 1.78 -5.05
CA CYS A 205 10.64 2.07 -3.66
C CYS A 205 10.79 3.57 -3.49
N TRP A 206 10.05 4.16 -2.55
CA TRP A 206 9.99 5.59 -2.31
C TRP A 206 10.30 5.90 -0.86
N ASP A 207 11.42 6.58 -0.59
CA ASP A 207 11.77 7.03 0.74
C ASP A 207 11.03 8.32 1.08
N VAL A 208 10.21 8.27 2.13
CA VAL A 208 9.36 9.39 2.54
C VAL A 208 10.09 10.46 3.35
N ILE A 209 11.34 10.21 3.75
CA ILE A 209 12.17 11.19 4.46
C ILE A 209 13.03 11.95 3.46
N SER A 210 13.79 11.24 2.61
CA SER A 210 14.61 11.91 1.59
C SER A 210 13.77 12.48 0.43
N GLY A 211 12.60 11.90 0.17
CA GLY A 211 11.77 12.28 -0.98
C GLY A 211 12.37 11.80 -2.31
N GLU A 212 13.07 10.67 -2.30
CA GLU A 212 13.74 10.09 -3.46
C GLU A 212 13.24 8.67 -3.78
N GLU A 213 13.28 8.30 -5.06
CA GLU A 213 13.03 6.93 -5.50
C GLU A 213 14.33 6.12 -5.36
N LEU A 214 14.27 5.02 -4.61
CA LEU A 214 15.41 4.14 -4.36
C LEU A 214 15.41 2.95 -5.31
N VAL A 215 16.57 2.61 -5.86
CA VAL A 215 16.73 1.36 -6.61
C VAL A 215 16.82 0.19 -5.63
N ARG A 216 15.83 -0.70 -5.65
CA ARG A 216 15.76 -1.88 -4.78
C ARG A 216 15.48 -3.14 -5.59
N LYS A 217 16.36 -4.13 -5.44
CA LYS A 217 16.13 -5.49 -5.90
C LYS A 217 15.56 -6.30 -4.73
N LEU A 218 14.35 -6.81 -4.89
CA LEU A 218 13.70 -7.68 -3.92
C LEU A 218 13.72 -9.09 -4.49
N SER A 219 13.83 -10.08 -3.60
CA SER A 219 13.69 -11.49 -3.97
C SER A 219 12.61 -12.09 -3.10
N ILE A 220 11.39 -12.18 -3.64
CA ILE A 220 10.23 -12.75 -2.94
C ILE A 220 9.96 -14.11 -3.57
N GLY A 221 10.48 -15.15 -2.95
CA GLY A 221 10.38 -16.53 -3.44
C GLY A 221 9.07 -17.21 -3.02
N LEU A 222 7.92 -16.56 -3.21
CA LEU A 222 6.64 -17.15 -2.85
C LEU A 222 6.28 -18.30 -3.80
N THR A 223 6.02 -19.48 -3.24
CA THR A 223 5.53 -20.62 -4.00
C THR A 223 4.02 -20.52 -4.26
N ARG A 224 3.55 -21.26 -5.28
CA ARG A 224 2.11 -21.39 -5.55
C ARG A 224 1.34 -21.89 -4.34
N GLU A 225 1.90 -22.84 -3.60
CA GLU A 225 1.31 -23.38 -2.37
C GLU A 225 1.17 -22.30 -1.28
N GLN A 226 2.21 -21.49 -1.05
CA GLN A 226 2.18 -20.40 -0.06
C GLN A 226 1.15 -19.31 -0.41
N LEU A 227 0.89 -19.09 -1.70
CA LEU A 227 -0.09 -18.11 -2.19
C LEU A 227 -1.52 -18.65 -2.20
N LEU A 228 -1.72 -19.94 -2.47
CA LEU A 228 -3.03 -20.60 -2.48
C LEU A 228 -3.49 -21.04 -1.08
N GLN A 229 -2.56 -21.19 -0.15
CA GLN A 229 -2.83 -21.37 1.29
C GLN A 229 -2.24 -20.19 2.07
N PRO A 230 -2.74 -18.97 1.83
CA PRO A 230 -2.22 -17.79 2.51
C PRO A 230 -2.40 -17.96 4.02
N LYS A 231 -1.30 -17.77 4.75
CA LYS A 231 -1.32 -17.79 6.21
C LYS A 231 -2.31 -16.73 6.68
N GLN A 232 -3.35 -17.14 7.40
CA GLN A 232 -4.25 -16.19 8.03
C GLN A 232 -3.46 -15.32 9.02
N SER A 233 -3.91 -14.08 9.21
CA SER A 233 -3.36 -13.24 10.28
C SER A 233 -3.48 -14.00 11.61
N SER A 234 -2.41 -14.03 12.37
CA SER A 234 -2.36 -14.68 13.68
C SER A 234 -1.61 -13.80 14.65
N ALA A 235 -1.89 -13.93 15.94
CA ALA A 235 -1.16 -13.19 16.97
C ALA A 235 0.36 -13.44 16.90
N ALA A 236 0.79 -14.63 16.48
CA ALA A 236 2.20 -14.95 16.27
C ALA A 236 2.82 -14.12 15.13
N MET A 237 2.10 -14.00 14.02
CA MET A 237 2.51 -13.18 12.87
C MET A 237 2.57 -11.71 13.23
N GLU A 238 1.56 -11.20 13.92
CA GLU A 238 1.52 -9.80 14.35
C GLU A 238 2.66 -9.47 15.32
N LYS A 239 2.95 -10.36 16.27
CA LYS A 239 4.11 -10.25 17.16
C LYS A 239 5.43 -10.24 16.38
N GLN A 240 5.55 -11.01 15.30
CA GLN A 240 6.73 -11.01 14.44
C GLN A 240 6.88 -9.69 13.67
N LEU A 241 5.79 -9.04 13.27
CA LEU A 241 5.80 -7.77 12.55
C LEU A 241 5.94 -6.55 13.47
N PHE A 242 5.58 -6.68 14.74
CA PHE A 242 5.59 -5.58 15.73
C PHE A 242 6.93 -4.83 15.85
N PRO A 243 8.12 -5.47 15.80
CA PRO A 243 9.40 -4.74 15.82
C PRO A 243 9.55 -3.71 14.71
N ARG A 244 8.88 -3.89 13.57
CA ARG A 244 8.87 -2.91 12.47
C ARG A 244 8.14 -1.63 12.86
N PHE A 245 7.02 -1.76 13.58
CA PHE A 245 6.29 -0.63 14.14
C PHE A 245 7.10 0.11 15.20
N GLU A 246 7.77 -0.62 16.11
CA GLU A 246 8.63 -0.02 17.13
C GLU A 246 9.78 0.78 16.51
N ARG A 247 10.39 0.28 15.42
CA ARG A 247 11.42 1.01 14.68
C ARG A 247 10.90 2.38 14.23
N ILE A 248 9.71 2.45 13.65
CA ILE A 248 9.13 3.73 13.18
C ILE A 248 8.84 4.68 14.34
N LEU A 249 8.35 4.17 15.47
CA LEU A 249 8.16 5.02 16.66
C LEU A 249 9.48 5.55 17.22
N LYS A 250 10.56 4.75 17.21
CA LYS A 250 11.90 5.21 17.62
C LYS A 250 12.41 6.32 16.71
N LEU A 251 12.26 6.17 15.39
CA LEU A 251 12.65 7.22 14.43
C LEU A 251 11.86 8.51 14.69
N ILE A 252 10.54 8.43 14.89
CA ILE A 252 9.69 9.59 15.20
C ILE A 252 10.13 10.30 16.49
N ASN A 253 10.50 9.56 17.54
CA ASN A 253 10.86 10.15 18.84
C ASN A 253 12.30 10.69 18.88
N ASN A 254 13.14 10.33 17.91
CA ASN A 254 14.54 10.78 17.82
C ASN A 254 14.72 12.02 16.93
N HIS A 255 13.62 12.58 16.41
CA HIS A 255 13.54 13.87 15.71
C HIS A 255 12.98 14.93 16.65
#